data_AF-A0A926CRX6-F1
#
_entry.id   AF-A0A926CRX6-F1
#
_cell.length_a   1.000
_cell.length_b   1.000
_cell.length_c   1.000
_cell.angle_alpha   90.00
_cell.angle_beta   90.00
_cell.angle_gamma   90.00
#
_symmetry.space_group_name_H-M   'P 1'
#
loop_
_entity.id
_entity.type
_entity.pdbx_description
1 polymer ?
#
loop_
_entity_poly.entity_id
_entity_poly.type
_entity_poly.pdbx_seq_one_letter_code
_entity_poly.pdbx_strand_id
1 'polypeptide(L)'
;MISSCNIINGIFIEQTWLVPGDASSFDPVASYEVVRNHAGNDTQLVSIEAYYVKSDGTLDLYASYYPRVTYEFVRELASPPADAPPVGAGGSVSGKWYEPVEVELSQPFSGWSVKSGGNSYTYTNLGMDRETDSSPGVREDKFIAPSPACSFKQLWSTALEYDAEPEAVAIINYDLNGYDFTISDLGLYLEFDLSCRLRSQ
;
A
#
# COMPACT_ATOMS: atom_id res chain seq x y z
N MET A 1 -11.70 19.30 40.66
CA MET A 1 -10.69 18.59 41.48
C MET A 1 -9.80 17.83 40.52
N ILE A 2 -8.55 18.24 40.46
CA ILE A 2 -7.46 17.59 39.71
C ILE A 2 -7.02 16.35 40.51
N SER A 3 -6.76 15.24 39.82
CA SER A 3 -5.85 14.13 40.19
C SER A 3 -6.29 12.85 39.47
N SER A 4 -5.51 12.12 38.68
CA SER A 4 -4.09 12.22 38.35
C SER A 4 -3.89 11.43 37.05
N CYS A 5 -3.35 12.06 36.02
CA CYS A 5 -2.75 11.35 34.89
C CYS A 5 -1.34 10.95 35.33
N ASN A 6 -1.12 9.68 35.64
CA ASN A 6 0.22 9.16 35.89
C ASN A 6 0.91 8.97 34.52
N ILE A 7 1.64 9.98 34.09
CA ILE A 7 2.66 9.82 33.05
C ILE A 7 3.89 9.22 33.74
N ILE A 8 4.14 7.93 33.49
CA ILE A 8 5.43 7.31 33.74
C ILE A 8 5.95 6.84 32.38
N ASN A 9 6.99 7.54 31.89
CA ASN A 9 7.85 7.17 30.75
C ASN A 9 7.13 6.89 29.42
N GLY A 10 6.78 7.98 28.71
CA GLY A 10 6.22 7.91 27.36
C GLY A 10 7.24 7.49 26.31
N ILE A 11 7.34 6.18 26.08
CA ILE A 11 7.82 5.64 24.80
C ILE A 11 6.59 5.60 23.88
N PHE A 12 6.50 6.55 22.96
CA PHE A 12 5.65 6.38 21.78
C PHE A 12 6.47 5.66 20.73
N ILE A 13 6.09 4.43 20.42
CA ILE A 13 6.57 3.70 19.26
C ILE A 13 5.50 3.94 18.21
N GLU A 14 5.81 4.71 17.18
CA GLU A 14 5.07 4.62 15.92
C GLU A 14 5.18 3.16 15.49
N GLN A 15 4.06 2.42 15.55
CA GLN A 15 4.10 0.98 15.35
C GLN A 15 4.34 0.74 13.86
N THR A 16 5.59 0.56 13.49
CA THR A 16 5.95 0.00 12.19
C THR A 16 6.27 -1.48 12.38
N TRP A 17 6.09 -2.28 11.34
CA TRP A 17 6.28 -3.72 11.30
C TRP A 17 7.39 -4.10 10.34
N LEU A 18 7.95 -5.31 10.52
CA LEU A 18 8.97 -5.82 9.62
C LEU A 18 8.40 -6.05 8.23
N VAL A 19 9.13 -5.63 7.20
CA VAL A 19 8.89 -6.03 5.82
C VAL A 19 8.85 -7.56 5.75
N PRO A 20 7.78 -8.17 5.19
CA PRO A 20 7.74 -9.60 5.02
C PRO A 20 8.74 -10.05 3.95
N GLY A 21 9.47 -11.12 4.23
CA GLY A 21 10.48 -11.66 3.31
C GLY A 21 11.81 -10.89 3.35
N ASP A 22 12.41 -10.70 2.18
CA ASP A 22 13.70 -10.02 2.01
C ASP A 22 13.47 -8.60 1.46
N ALA A 23 13.77 -7.58 2.24
CA ALA A 23 13.61 -6.19 1.84
C ALA A 23 14.50 -5.78 0.64
N SER A 24 15.61 -6.49 0.39
CA SER A 24 16.47 -6.24 -0.78
C SER A 24 15.97 -6.88 -2.08
N SER A 25 14.93 -7.71 -1.98
CA SER A 25 14.30 -8.41 -3.09
C SER A 25 12.82 -8.64 -2.81
N PHE A 26 12.13 -7.58 -2.35
CA PHE A 26 10.75 -7.64 -1.93
C PHE A 26 9.82 -7.91 -3.12
N ASP A 27 9.01 -8.98 -3.05
CA ASP A 27 8.01 -9.32 -4.06
C ASP A 27 6.62 -8.88 -3.59
N PRO A 28 6.01 -7.86 -4.24
CA PRO A 28 4.73 -7.31 -3.81
C PRO A 28 3.57 -8.30 -3.94
N VAL A 29 3.60 -9.14 -4.98
CA VAL A 29 2.50 -10.05 -5.29
C VAL A 29 2.60 -11.29 -4.41
N ALA A 30 3.80 -11.84 -4.24
CA ALA A 30 4.01 -12.99 -3.35
C ALA A 30 3.75 -12.65 -1.87
N SER A 31 4.00 -11.40 -1.47
CA SER A 31 3.78 -10.92 -0.10
C SER A 31 2.35 -10.46 0.19
N TYR A 32 1.50 -10.35 -0.84
CA TYR A 32 0.16 -9.78 -0.75
C TYR A 32 -0.68 -10.37 0.39
N GLU A 33 -0.72 -11.68 0.56
CA GLU A 33 -1.53 -12.32 1.61
C GLU A 33 -1.06 -11.95 3.02
N VAL A 34 0.25 -11.77 3.23
CA VAL A 34 0.81 -11.33 4.52
C VAL A 34 0.45 -9.87 4.78
N VAL A 35 0.57 -9.02 3.75
CA VAL A 35 0.21 -7.60 3.82
C VAL A 35 -1.29 -7.41 4.06
N ARG A 36 -2.16 -8.18 3.41
CA ARG A 36 -3.62 -8.15 3.65
C ARG A 36 -3.96 -8.54 5.09
N ASN A 37 -3.33 -9.60 5.60
CA ASN A 37 -3.54 -9.99 7.00
C ASN A 37 -3.09 -8.90 7.98
N HIS A 38 -2.06 -8.14 7.61
CA HIS A 38 -1.60 -6.98 8.38
C HIS A 38 -2.58 -5.80 8.30
N ALA A 39 -3.17 -5.52 7.13
CA ALA A 39 -4.20 -4.50 6.95
C ALA A 39 -5.43 -4.75 7.85
N GLY A 40 -5.76 -6.03 8.07
CA GLY A 40 -6.74 -6.47 9.07
C GLY A 40 -7.71 -7.51 8.52
N ASN A 41 -8.54 -8.06 9.39
CA ASN A 41 -9.59 -8.99 8.97
C ASN A 41 -10.63 -8.25 8.12
N ASP A 42 -11.20 -8.97 7.14
CA ASP A 42 -12.28 -8.51 6.26
C ASP A 42 -11.92 -7.30 5.38
N THR A 43 -10.63 -6.97 5.24
CA THR A 43 -10.18 -5.95 4.30
C THR A 43 -10.20 -6.48 2.87
N GLN A 44 -10.66 -5.65 1.95
CA GLN A 44 -10.77 -5.94 0.53
C GLN A 44 -9.82 -5.03 -0.25
N LEU A 45 -9.09 -5.59 -1.20
CA LEU A 45 -8.08 -4.86 -1.96
C LEU A 45 -8.76 -3.86 -2.91
N VAL A 46 -8.22 -2.64 -2.96
CA VAL A 46 -8.58 -1.60 -3.93
C VAL A 46 -7.50 -1.51 -5.00
N SER A 47 -6.24 -1.35 -4.57
CA SER A 47 -5.12 -1.20 -5.49
C SER A 47 -3.79 -1.60 -4.86
N ILE A 48 -2.81 -1.86 -5.72
CA ILE A 48 -1.40 -1.97 -5.37
C ILE A 48 -0.63 -1.02 -6.29
N GLU A 49 0.18 -0.15 -5.72
CA GLU A 49 1.07 0.72 -6.46
C GLU A 49 2.52 0.40 -6.03
N ALA A 50 3.33 -0.05 -6.98
CA ALA A 50 4.72 -0.44 -6.72
C ALA A 50 5.69 0.40 -7.57
N TYR A 51 6.61 1.07 -6.88
CA TYR A 51 7.60 1.95 -7.51
C TYR A 51 8.97 1.27 -7.64
N TYR A 52 9.52 1.35 -8.84
CA TYR A 52 10.86 0.86 -9.19
C TYR A 52 11.02 -0.67 -9.08
N VAL A 53 10.06 -1.39 -9.63
CA VAL A 53 10.08 -2.85 -9.76
C VAL A 53 11.12 -3.25 -10.81
N LYS A 54 12.08 -4.11 -10.44
CA LYS A 54 13.10 -4.68 -11.33
C LYS A 54 12.49 -5.72 -12.27
N SER A 55 13.23 -6.08 -13.33
CA SER A 55 12.84 -7.10 -14.30
C SER A 55 12.59 -8.50 -13.74
N ASP A 56 13.13 -8.80 -12.55
CA ASP A 56 12.84 -10.04 -11.83
C ASP A 56 11.48 -10.04 -11.10
N GLY A 57 10.76 -8.91 -11.11
CA GLY A 57 9.46 -8.73 -10.44
C GLY A 57 9.53 -8.22 -9.00
N THR A 58 10.73 -7.91 -8.49
CA THR A 58 10.95 -7.51 -7.10
C THR A 58 11.46 -6.08 -6.97
N LEU A 59 11.48 -5.55 -5.75
CA LEU A 59 12.05 -4.24 -5.40
C LEU A 59 13.20 -4.42 -4.43
N ASP A 60 14.21 -3.57 -4.52
CA ASP A 60 15.21 -3.41 -3.46
C ASP A 60 14.85 -2.20 -2.60
N LEU A 61 14.16 -2.41 -1.48
CA LEU A 61 13.73 -1.35 -0.56
C LEU A 61 14.89 -0.53 0.04
N TYR A 62 16.14 -0.97 -0.10
CA TYR A 62 17.32 -0.20 0.33
C TYR A 62 17.92 0.70 -0.76
N ALA A 63 17.41 0.65 -1.98
CA ALA A 63 17.97 1.41 -3.08
C ALA A 63 17.85 2.93 -2.86
N SER A 64 18.86 3.68 -3.30
CA SER A 64 18.97 5.14 -3.06
C SER A 64 17.91 5.99 -3.75
N TYR A 65 17.13 5.39 -4.66
CA TYR A 65 16.02 6.03 -5.37
C TYR A 65 14.67 5.83 -4.67
N TYR A 66 14.65 5.32 -3.43
CA TYR A 66 13.49 5.24 -2.55
C TYR A 66 12.28 4.45 -3.12
N PRO A 67 12.48 3.17 -3.48
CA PRO A 67 11.36 2.29 -3.82
C PRO A 67 10.40 2.09 -2.66
N ARG A 68 9.14 1.92 -3.03
CA ARG A 68 8.04 1.73 -2.11
C ARG A 68 6.92 0.95 -2.77
N VAL A 69 6.08 0.34 -1.94
CA VAL A 69 4.83 -0.30 -2.36
C VAL A 69 3.72 0.15 -1.43
N THR A 70 2.63 0.61 -2.01
CA THR A 70 1.43 0.98 -1.28
C THR A 70 0.31 0.02 -1.65
N TYR A 71 -0.35 -0.53 -0.64
CA TYR A 71 -1.55 -1.35 -0.79
C TYR A 71 -2.72 -0.56 -0.21
N GLU A 72 -3.69 -0.26 -1.04
CA GLU A 72 -4.95 0.33 -0.57
C GLU A 72 -5.97 -0.78 -0.36
N PHE A 73 -6.53 -0.82 0.84
CA PHE A 73 -7.65 -1.68 1.20
C PHE A 73 -8.84 -0.86 1.67
N VAL A 74 -10.00 -1.51 1.72
CA VAL A 74 -11.16 -1.02 2.45
C VAL A 74 -11.72 -2.09 3.37
N ARG A 75 -12.35 -1.65 4.46
CA ARG A 75 -13.17 -2.47 5.33
C ARG A 75 -14.62 -1.99 5.29
N GLU A 76 -15.54 -2.88 4.93
CA GLU A 76 -16.97 -2.57 4.97
C GLU A 76 -17.41 -2.36 6.43
N LEU A 77 -18.08 -1.25 6.72
CA LEU A 77 -18.63 -0.93 8.02
C LEU A 77 -20.09 -1.36 8.10
N ALA A 78 -20.45 -2.07 9.18
CA ALA A 78 -21.81 -2.50 9.44
C ALA A 78 -22.80 -1.34 9.64
N SER A 79 -22.30 -0.15 9.99
CA SER A 79 -23.08 1.07 10.18
C SER A 79 -22.25 2.31 9.83
N PRO A 80 -22.89 3.44 9.46
CA PRO A 80 -22.19 4.71 9.28
C PRO A 80 -21.34 5.09 10.51
N PRO A 81 -20.21 5.77 10.33
CA PRO A 81 -19.42 6.29 11.46
C PRO A 81 -20.20 7.38 12.23
N ALA A 82 -19.79 7.65 13.47
CA ALA A 82 -20.51 8.56 14.36
C ALA A 82 -20.57 10.02 13.87
N ASP A 83 -19.62 10.41 13.03
CA ASP A 83 -19.46 11.70 12.38
C ASP A 83 -19.98 11.71 10.92
N ALA A 84 -20.71 10.68 10.50
CA ALA A 84 -21.29 10.63 9.17
C ALA A 84 -22.20 11.86 8.90
N PRO A 85 -22.08 12.54 7.74
CA PRO A 85 -22.95 13.64 7.38
C PRO A 85 -24.42 13.22 7.40
N PRO A 86 -25.34 14.12 7.82
CA PRO A 86 -26.76 13.81 7.83
C PRO A 86 -27.30 13.57 6.42
N VAL A 87 -28.35 12.77 6.33
CA VAL A 87 -29.08 12.52 5.08
C VAL A 87 -29.46 13.85 4.41
N GLY A 88 -29.13 14.00 3.13
CA GLY A 88 -29.41 15.21 2.33
C GLY A 88 -28.28 16.25 2.28
N ALA A 89 -27.19 16.07 3.04
CA ALA A 89 -26.00 16.93 2.98
C ALA A 89 -24.95 16.50 1.92
N GLY A 90 -25.32 15.61 0.99
CA GLY A 90 -24.43 15.11 -0.06
C GLY A 90 -23.90 13.68 0.14
N GLY A 91 -24.38 12.95 1.16
CA GLY A 91 -24.11 11.51 1.34
C GLY A 91 -25.17 10.61 0.70
N SER A 92 -24.77 9.42 0.23
CA SER A 92 -25.73 8.41 -0.24
C SER A 92 -26.42 7.74 0.95
N VAL A 93 -27.76 7.68 0.89
CA VAL A 93 -28.62 7.08 1.93
C VAL A 93 -28.67 5.55 1.89
N SER A 94 -28.14 4.96 0.82
CA SER A 94 -28.25 3.52 0.53
C SER A 94 -26.92 2.86 0.17
N GLY A 95 -25.80 3.60 0.29
CA GLY A 95 -24.48 3.06 0.01
C GLY A 95 -23.86 2.41 1.23
N LYS A 96 -23.00 1.42 0.98
CA LYS A 96 -22.17 0.81 2.01
C LYS A 96 -21.08 1.80 2.44
N TRP A 97 -20.82 1.81 3.74
CA TRP A 97 -19.74 2.60 4.31
C TRP A 97 -18.46 1.79 4.29
N TYR A 98 -17.38 2.42 3.87
CA TYR A 98 -16.07 1.80 3.84
C TYR A 98 -15.09 2.65 4.63
N GLU A 99 -14.28 2.00 5.44
CA GLU A 99 -13.12 2.59 6.07
C GLU A 99 -11.88 2.21 5.25
N PRO A 100 -11.14 3.18 4.72
CA PRO A 100 -9.89 2.92 4.02
C PRO A 100 -8.80 2.45 5.00
N VAL A 101 -7.98 1.51 4.53
CA VAL A 101 -6.79 1.04 5.23
C VAL A 101 -5.65 1.05 4.23
N GLU A 102 -4.61 1.81 4.50
CA GLU A 102 -3.41 1.83 3.69
C GLU A 102 -2.30 1.02 4.37
N VAL A 103 -1.56 0.22 3.60
CA VAL A 103 -0.33 -0.39 4.07
C VAL A 103 0.80 0.00 3.13
N GLU A 104 1.77 0.75 3.65
CA GLU A 104 2.97 1.14 2.92
C GLU A 104 4.13 0.24 3.32
N LEU A 105 4.92 -0.21 2.34
CA LEU A 105 6.22 -0.79 2.54
C LEU A 105 7.30 0.06 1.89
N SER A 106 8.29 0.46 2.67
CA SER A 106 9.38 1.33 2.25
C SER A 106 10.67 0.98 3.00
N GLN A 107 11.75 1.73 2.75
CA GLN A 107 13.08 1.45 3.31
C GLN A 107 13.05 1.31 4.84
N PRO A 108 13.41 0.13 5.39
CA PRO A 108 13.61 -0.01 6.83
C PRO A 108 14.79 0.85 7.30
N PHE A 109 14.67 1.52 8.45
CA PHE A 109 15.79 2.24 9.06
C PHE A 109 15.92 2.01 10.57
N SER A 110 17.17 1.96 11.05
CA SER A 110 17.45 1.86 12.48
C SER A 110 17.03 3.14 13.18
N GLY A 111 16.26 3.00 14.26
CA GLY A 111 15.56 4.11 14.89
C GLY A 111 16.42 5.27 15.37
N TRP A 112 15.81 6.44 15.49
CA TRP A 112 16.43 7.66 16.00
C TRP A 112 15.66 8.18 17.22
N SER A 113 16.40 8.76 18.17
CA SER A 113 15.80 9.27 19.41
C SER A 113 15.68 10.79 19.38
N VAL A 114 14.47 11.30 19.62
CA VAL A 114 14.21 12.73 19.85
C VAL A 114 14.20 13.00 21.35
N LYS A 115 14.98 13.99 21.79
CA LYS A 115 14.85 14.56 23.14
C LYS A 115 14.22 15.94 23.06
N SER A 116 13.05 16.12 23.66
CA SER A 116 12.38 17.41 23.77
C SER A 116 11.79 17.58 25.16
N GLY A 117 12.17 18.66 25.85
CA GLY A 117 11.53 19.09 27.11
C GLY A 117 11.45 18.03 28.21
N GLY A 118 12.46 17.17 28.37
CA GLY A 118 12.48 16.11 29.39
C GLY A 118 11.89 14.76 28.93
N ASN A 119 11.26 14.71 27.77
CA ASN A 119 10.78 13.48 27.14
C ASN A 119 11.81 12.96 26.11
N SER A 120 11.93 11.63 26.01
CA SER A 120 12.73 10.95 25.01
C SER A 120 11.83 10.00 24.23
N TYR A 121 11.74 10.20 22.93
CA TYR A 121 11.00 9.34 22.01
C TYR A 121 11.99 8.57 21.15
N THR A 122 11.69 7.33 20.80
CA THR A 122 12.48 6.55 19.84
C THR A 122 11.56 6.14 18.70
N TYR A 123 11.83 6.68 17.53
CA TYR A 123 11.13 6.31 16.30
C TYR A 123 11.91 5.19 15.66
N THR A 124 11.27 4.05 15.39
CA THR A 124 11.87 2.95 14.62
C THR A 124 10.94 2.69 13.44
N ASN A 125 11.49 2.71 12.22
CA ASN A 125 10.77 2.27 11.03
C ASN A 125 11.28 0.88 10.62
N LEU A 126 10.46 -0.13 10.83
CA LEU A 126 10.74 -1.51 10.48
C LEU A 126 10.43 -1.83 9.00
N GLY A 127 9.94 -0.83 8.25
CA GLY A 127 9.76 -0.83 6.80
C GLY A 127 8.37 -1.19 6.31
N MET A 128 7.41 -1.44 7.20
CA MET A 128 6.00 -1.58 6.88
C MET A 128 5.16 -0.76 7.86
N ASP A 129 4.27 0.08 7.36
CA ASP A 129 3.37 0.90 8.15
C ASP A 129 1.91 0.67 7.72
N ARG A 130 0.97 0.90 8.63
CA ARG A 130 -0.46 0.74 8.41
C ARG A 130 -1.21 1.96 8.93
N GLU A 131 -1.85 2.67 8.01
CA GLU A 131 -2.62 3.87 8.31
C GLU A 131 -4.12 3.66 8.10
N THR A 132 -4.93 4.33 8.92
CA THR A 132 -6.40 4.38 8.80
C THR A 132 -6.93 5.81 8.95
N ASP A 133 -6.06 6.81 8.79
CA ASP A 133 -6.37 8.20 9.16
C ASP A 133 -7.30 8.91 8.16
N SER A 134 -7.63 8.23 7.07
CA SER A 134 -8.63 8.68 6.10
C SER A 134 -10.05 8.42 6.61
N SER A 135 -10.88 9.47 6.64
CA SER A 135 -12.27 9.37 7.11
C SER A 135 -13.07 8.34 6.32
N PRO A 136 -13.85 7.47 6.98
CA PRO A 136 -14.73 6.54 6.28
C PRO A 136 -15.68 7.28 5.35
N GLY A 137 -15.98 6.67 4.21
CA GLY A 137 -16.80 7.28 3.17
C GLY A 137 -17.79 6.29 2.57
N VAL A 138 -18.82 6.80 1.92
CA VAL A 138 -19.73 5.98 1.12
C VAL A 138 -19.10 5.75 -0.26
N ARG A 139 -18.96 4.50 -0.67
CA ARG A 139 -18.46 4.13 -2.01
C ARG A 139 -19.34 3.02 -2.62
N GLU A 140 -19.42 2.95 -3.94
CA GLU A 140 -20.08 1.82 -4.63
C GLU A 140 -19.15 0.60 -4.65
N ASP A 141 -19.62 -0.64 -4.55
CA ASP A 141 -18.76 -1.86 -4.54
C ASP A 141 -17.85 -2.03 -5.78
N LYS A 142 -18.00 -1.19 -6.82
CA LYS A 142 -17.25 -1.21 -8.08
C LYS A 142 -15.82 -0.68 -8.00
N PHE A 143 -15.14 -0.69 -6.86
CA PHE A 143 -13.72 -0.33 -6.75
C PHE A 143 -12.86 -1.44 -6.14
N ILE A 144 -13.44 -2.60 -5.83
CA ILE A 144 -12.72 -3.71 -5.21
C ILE A 144 -12.04 -4.55 -6.29
N ALA A 145 -10.71 -4.62 -6.23
CA ALA A 145 -9.90 -5.47 -7.08
C ALA A 145 -9.89 -6.91 -6.56
N PRO A 146 -9.86 -7.94 -7.43
CA PRO A 146 -9.55 -9.29 -6.99
C PRO A 146 -8.10 -9.37 -6.49
N SER A 147 -7.72 -10.49 -5.87
CA SER A 147 -6.30 -10.72 -5.56
C SER A 147 -5.47 -10.74 -6.85
N PRO A 148 -4.25 -10.16 -6.85
CA PRO A 148 -3.40 -10.14 -8.04
C PRO A 148 -3.06 -11.57 -8.48
N ALA A 149 -3.48 -11.93 -9.69
CA ALA A 149 -3.23 -13.26 -10.26
C ALA A 149 -1.84 -13.38 -10.92
N CYS A 150 -1.20 -12.25 -11.19
CA CYS A 150 0.01 -12.16 -12.03
C CYS A 150 1.19 -11.71 -11.18
N SER A 151 2.31 -12.40 -11.29
CA SER A 151 3.57 -11.85 -10.78
C SER A 151 4.02 -10.66 -11.62
N PHE A 152 4.67 -9.67 -11.01
CA PHE A 152 5.25 -8.56 -11.78
C PHE A 152 6.35 -9.00 -12.74
N LYS A 153 7.05 -10.11 -12.43
CA LYS A 153 7.99 -10.77 -13.36
C LYS A 153 7.33 -11.18 -14.68
N GLN A 154 6.08 -11.61 -14.63
CA GLN A 154 5.33 -12.00 -15.83
C GLN A 154 5.04 -10.77 -16.71
N LEU A 155 4.68 -9.63 -16.12
CA LEU A 155 4.46 -8.37 -16.84
C LEU A 155 5.77 -7.90 -17.49
N TRP A 156 6.87 -7.95 -16.73
CA TRP A 156 8.21 -7.67 -17.23
C TRP A 156 8.64 -8.57 -18.40
N SER A 157 8.27 -9.84 -18.38
CA SER A 157 8.59 -10.75 -19.50
C SER A 157 7.97 -10.26 -20.80
N THR A 158 6.74 -9.72 -20.77
CA THR A 158 6.14 -9.05 -21.93
C THR A 158 6.86 -7.75 -22.25
N ALA A 159 7.19 -6.91 -21.26
CA ALA A 159 7.90 -5.65 -21.51
C ALA A 159 9.25 -5.85 -22.23
N LEU A 160 9.99 -6.90 -21.88
CA LEU A 160 11.25 -7.26 -22.54
C LEU A 160 11.07 -7.69 -24.01
N GLU A 161 9.91 -8.23 -24.39
CA GLU A 161 9.57 -8.51 -25.79
C GLU A 161 9.31 -7.23 -26.60
N TYR A 162 9.06 -6.11 -25.90
CA TYR A 162 8.88 -4.76 -26.46
C TYR A 162 10.14 -3.88 -26.27
N ASP A 163 11.32 -4.50 -26.27
CA ASP A 163 12.63 -3.85 -26.17
C ASP A 163 12.83 -3.00 -24.89
N ALA A 164 12.15 -3.34 -23.78
CA ALA A 164 12.47 -2.74 -22.49
C ALA A 164 13.92 -3.04 -22.08
N GLU A 165 14.60 -2.06 -21.49
CA GLU A 165 15.94 -2.22 -20.94
C GLU A 165 15.90 -3.17 -19.71
N PRO A 166 16.63 -4.30 -19.71
CA PRO A 166 16.57 -5.29 -18.61
C PRO A 166 16.96 -4.75 -17.23
N GLU A 167 17.82 -3.74 -17.18
CA GLU A 167 18.28 -3.09 -15.95
C GLU A 167 17.43 -1.87 -15.56
N ALA A 168 16.39 -1.54 -16.34
CA ALA A 168 15.44 -0.50 -15.97
C ALA A 168 14.54 -0.97 -14.83
N VAL A 169 13.85 0.00 -14.25
CA VAL A 169 12.87 -0.21 -13.19
C VAL A 169 11.52 0.36 -13.63
N ALA A 170 10.43 -0.31 -13.24
CA ALA A 170 9.08 0.04 -13.65
C ALA A 170 8.26 0.56 -12.47
N ILE A 171 7.27 1.39 -12.78
CA ILE A 171 6.13 1.67 -11.91
C ILE A 171 5.00 0.74 -12.36
N ILE A 172 4.46 -0.05 -11.43
CA ILE A 172 3.37 -0.98 -11.72
C ILE A 172 2.20 -0.66 -10.80
N ASN A 173 1.09 -0.27 -11.39
CA ASN A 173 -0.18 -0.11 -10.69
C ASN A 173 -1.08 -1.31 -10.99
N TYR A 174 -1.79 -1.79 -9.98
CA TYR A 174 -2.79 -2.83 -10.08
C TYR A 174 -4.08 -2.36 -9.43
N ASP A 175 -5.20 -2.48 -10.14
CA ASP A 175 -6.53 -2.18 -9.61
C ASP A 175 -7.58 -3.11 -10.24
N LEU A 176 -8.88 -2.79 -10.09
CA LEU A 176 -9.95 -3.59 -10.69
C LEU A 176 -9.87 -3.68 -12.22
N ASN A 177 -9.23 -2.70 -12.87
CA ASN A 177 -9.11 -2.62 -14.31
C ASN A 177 -7.96 -3.48 -14.83
N GLY A 178 -6.99 -3.89 -14.00
CA GLY A 178 -5.86 -4.69 -14.43
C GLY A 178 -4.54 -4.11 -13.95
N TYR A 179 -3.52 -4.17 -14.81
CA TYR A 179 -2.19 -3.67 -14.47
C TYR A 179 -1.75 -2.59 -15.46
N ASP A 180 -1.25 -1.48 -14.93
CA ASP A 180 -0.55 -0.46 -15.70
C ASP A 180 0.94 -0.59 -15.43
N PHE A 181 1.72 -0.85 -16.47
CA PHE A 181 3.17 -0.99 -16.40
C PHE A 181 3.82 0.20 -17.12
N THR A 182 4.68 0.93 -16.41
CA THR A 182 5.35 2.11 -16.97
C THR A 182 6.85 2.09 -16.69
N ILE A 183 7.67 2.40 -17.70
CA ILE A 183 9.08 2.78 -17.51
C ILE A 183 9.21 4.24 -17.93
N SER A 184 9.27 5.15 -16.94
CA SER A 184 9.13 6.60 -17.16
C SER A 184 10.16 7.17 -18.14
N ASP A 185 11.43 6.79 -18.01
CA ASP A 185 12.51 7.35 -18.83
C ASP A 185 12.53 6.81 -20.26
N LEU A 186 11.87 5.67 -20.51
CA LEU A 186 11.76 5.05 -21.83
C LEU A 186 10.43 5.35 -22.53
N GLY A 187 9.47 5.97 -21.83
CA GLY A 187 8.12 6.19 -22.37
C GLY A 187 7.39 4.89 -22.71
N LEU A 188 7.82 3.75 -22.16
CA LEU A 188 7.15 2.47 -22.34
C LEU A 188 5.97 2.41 -21.39
N TYR A 189 4.78 2.22 -21.96
CA TYR A 189 3.53 2.02 -21.23
C TYR A 189 2.83 0.79 -21.79
N LEU A 190 2.44 -0.13 -20.91
CA LEU A 190 1.74 -1.36 -21.25
C LEU A 190 0.59 -1.57 -20.27
N GLU A 191 -0.60 -1.81 -20.81
CA GLU A 191 -1.78 -2.14 -20.01
C GLU A 191 -2.06 -3.64 -20.10
N PHE A 192 -2.32 -4.29 -18.98
CA PHE A 192 -2.70 -5.69 -18.92
C PHE A 192 -4.07 -5.85 -18.29
N ASP A 193 -4.85 -6.82 -18.75
CA ASP A 193 -6.07 -7.21 -18.06
C ASP A 193 -5.77 -8.01 -16.77
N LEU A 194 -6.81 -8.30 -15.99
CA LEU A 194 -6.72 -9.11 -14.77
C LEU A 194 -6.19 -10.54 -15.00
N SER A 195 -6.15 -11.01 -16.26
CA SER A 195 -5.61 -12.31 -16.68
C SER A 195 -4.18 -12.20 -17.22
N CYS A 196 -3.47 -11.10 -16.93
CA CYS A 196 -2.10 -10.84 -17.35
C CYS A 196 -1.91 -10.72 -18.87
N ARG A 197 -2.99 -10.47 -19.63
CA ARG A 197 -2.89 -10.33 -21.09
C ARG A 197 -2.76 -8.87 -21.44
N LEU A 198 -1.79 -8.56 -22.29
CA LEU A 198 -1.62 -7.22 -22.84
C LEU A 198 -2.91 -6.80 -23.56
N ARG A 199 -3.44 -5.63 -23.20
CA ARG A 199 -4.52 -4.98 -23.93
C ARG A 199 -3.93 -4.38 -25.20
N SER A 200 -4.59 -4.62 -26.33
CA SER A 200 -4.17 -4.05 -27.60
C SER A 200 -4.10 -2.52 -27.47
N GLN A 201 -2.93 -1.94 -27.77
CA GLN A 201 -2.78 -0.49 -27.91
C GLN A 201 -3.54 0.05 -29.12
#